data_AF-A0A7Z0SJK0-F1
#
_entry.id   AF-A0A7Z0SJK0-F1
#
_cell.length_a   1.000
_cell.length_b   1.000
_cell.length_c   1.000
_cell.angle_alpha   90.00
_cell.angle_beta   90.00
_cell.angle_gamma   90.00
#
_symmetry.space_group_name_H-M   'P 1'
#
loop_
_entity.id
_entity.type
_entity.pdbx_description
1 polymer ?
#
loop_
_entity_poly.entity_id
_entity_poly.type
_entity_poly.pdbx_seq_one_letter_code
_entity_poly.pdbx_strand_id
1 'polypeptide(L)'
;MTIINDAVLSQDIEALRERFTHTQELYREVCALLFFRYGITPTANKLYQLVRKGSMSAPAEALNKFWGDLREKSRTRIEHPDLPEELKNLAGELVATLWTSAQAAAQESLAAHRAEAQEFVLQAKAMAAAAIADRDTERLAAQSLKSELKVAGDQISIQREELAATKEASSSLLTRLDEAKQNNAALQRQLEAARRDFAAELDKLHAAAQLAEERSRSTERRMLLDMDRERTATAKLQKEVDALGAESLRAAIQHRKEFNTLQQTLGDSRQKNGQLEGALQAVTTSLDRANLETKQIQAQLNDSTAQTMSYRSQAEDLRRQWEETQQLLKKAQATKAPERRQRRL
;
A
#
# COMPACT_ATOMS: atom_id res chain seq x y z
N MET A 1 79.83 15.33 -81.06
CA MET A 1 79.19 16.58 -81.53
C MET A 1 79.33 17.60 -80.42
N THR A 2 80.40 18.39 -80.46
CA THR A 2 80.65 19.43 -79.45
C THR A 2 79.66 20.56 -79.68
N ILE A 3 78.73 20.75 -78.74
CA ILE A 3 77.78 21.86 -78.76
C ILE A 3 78.61 23.14 -78.56
N ILE A 4 78.76 23.93 -79.61
CA ILE A 4 79.50 25.19 -79.57
C ILE A 4 78.59 26.23 -78.89
N ASN A 5 78.90 26.58 -77.64
CA ASN A 5 78.24 27.70 -76.97
C ASN A 5 78.84 29.02 -77.52
N ASP A 6 78.31 29.51 -78.64
CA ASP A 6 78.71 30.77 -79.29
C ASP A 6 78.66 31.98 -78.33
N ALA A 7 77.78 31.94 -77.32
CA ALA A 7 77.67 32.95 -76.26
C ALA A 7 78.90 32.96 -75.34
N VAL A 8 79.38 31.78 -74.93
CA VAL A 8 80.58 31.64 -74.08
C VAL A 8 81.84 31.97 -74.88
N LEU A 9 81.88 31.58 -76.16
CA LEU A 9 82.96 31.95 -77.07
C LEU A 9 83.09 33.46 -77.24
N SER A 10 81.96 34.17 -77.40
CA SER A 10 81.96 35.63 -77.54
C SER A 10 82.42 36.33 -76.26
N GLN A 11 82.00 35.85 -75.10
CA GLN A 11 82.40 36.38 -73.79
C GLN A 11 83.90 36.18 -73.51
N ASP A 12 84.44 35.00 -73.82
CA ASP A 12 85.88 34.72 -73.67
C ASP A 12 86.72 35.60 -74.61
N ILE A 13 86.20 35.93 -75.80
CA ILE A 13 86.84 36.87 -76.74
C ILE A 13 86.77 38.31 -76.24
N GLU A 14 85.66 38.72 -75.63
CA GLU A 14 85.55 40.05 -75.00
C GLU A 14 86.53 40.21 -73.83
N ALA A 15 86.68 39.19 -72.98
CA ALA A 15 87.69 39.19 -71.92
C ALA A 15 89.13 39.27 -72.46
N LEU A 16 89.42 38.64 -73.61
CA LEU A 16 90.70 38.79 -74.29
C LEU A 16 90.91 40.21 -74.86
N ARG A 17 89.84 40.86 -75.34
CA ARG A 17 89.90 42.26 -75.85
C ARG A 17 90.21 43.27 -74.76
N GLU A 18 89.78 43.02 -73.52
CA GLU A 18 90.11 43.88 -72.36
C GLU A 18 91.57 43.73 -71.92
N ARG A 19 92.14 42.52 -72.06
CA ARG A 19 93.50 42.21 -71.59
C ARG A 19 94.59 42.56 -72.59
N PHE A 20 94.31 42.45 -73.89
CA PHE A 20 95.28 42.71 -74.95
C PHE A 20 94.91 43.96 -75.75
N THR A 21 95.65 45.04 -75.51
CA THR A 21 95.44 46.32 -76.20
C THR A 21 96.05 46.35 -77.60
N HIS A 22 97.06 45.51 -77.86
CA HIS A 22 97.72 45.42 -79.16
C HIS A 22 96.99 44.46 -80.12
N THR A 23 96.63 44.95 -81.30
CA THR A 23 95.76 44.24 -82.26
C THR A 23 96.36 42.91 -82.74
N GLN A 24 97.68 42.84 -82.98
CA GLN A 24 98.33 41.60 -83.45
C GLN A 24 98.35 40.51 -82.37
N GLU A 25 98.57 40.87 -81.11
CA GLU A 25 98.57 39.94 -79.99
C GLU A 25 97.17 39.40 -79.73
N LEU A 26 96.17 40.28 -79.80
CA LEU A 26 94.77 39.88 -79.69
C LEU A 26 94.38 38.86 -80.77
N TYR A 27 94.80 39.06 -82.03
CA TYR A 27 94.55 38.07 -83.09
C TYR A 27 95.23 36.73 -82.81
N ARG A 28 96.45 36.71 -82.26
CA ARG A 28 97.16 35.47 -81.89
C ARG A 28 96.44 34.70 -80.79
N GLU A 29 96.01 35.39 -79.73
CA GLU A 29 95.32 34.75 -78.60
C GLU A 29 93.93 34.24 -78.99
N VAL A 30 93.23 34.93 -79.89
CA VAL A 30 91.96 34.42 -80.43
C VAL A 30 92.20 33.20 -81.32
N CYS A 31 93.29 33.15 -82.11
CA CYS A 31 93.68 31.93 -82.84
C CYS A 31 93.93 30.76 -81.87
N ALA A 32 94.66 31.01 -80.77
CA ALA A 32 94.96 30.00 -79.76
C ALA A 32 93.69 29.52 -79.05
N LEU A 33 92.79 30.43 -78.67
CA LEU A 33 91.53 30.10 -78.03
C LEU A 33 90.65 29.24 -78.93
N LEU A 34 90.47 29.63 -80.19
CA LEU A 34 89.69 28.86 -81.17
C LEU A 34 90.26 27.45 -81.35
N PHE A 35 91.58 27.33 -81.54
CA PHE A 35 92.22 26.06 -81.84
C PHE A 35 92.29 25.12 -80.63
N PHE A 36 92.76 25.59 -79.46
CA PHE A 36 93.04 24.71 -78.32
C PHE A 36 91.82 24.44 -77.44
N ARG A 37 90.96 25.43 -77.22
CA ARG A 37 89.83 25.31 -76.28
C ARG A 37 88.56 24.85 -76.96
N TYR A 38 88.33 25.29 -78.20
CA TYR A 38 87.12 24.98 -78.95
C TYR A 38 87.33 23.97 -80.09
N GLY A 39 88.58 23.64 -80.44
CA GLY A 39 88.88 22.71 -81.53
C GLY A 39 88.51 23.25 -82.92
N ILE A 40 88.37 24.57 -83.08
CA ILE A 40 87.98 25.22 -84.33
C ILE A 40 89.21 25.77 -85.04
N THR A 41 89.53 25.20 -86.20
CA THR A 41 89.79 25.90 -87.46
C THR A 41 89.94 27.44 -87.51
N PRO A 42 90.98 28.13 -87.01
CA PRO A 42 91.03 29.58 -87.19
C PRO A 42 91.19 29.94 -88.67
N THR A 43 90.28 30.76 -89.20
CA THR A 43 90.30 31.27 -90.58
C THR A 43 90.30 32.79 -90.57
N ALA A 44 90.94 33.43 -91.56
CA ALA A 44 91.07 34.89 -91.62
C ALA A 44 89.71 35.62 -91.52
N ASN A 45 88.68 35.09 -92.20
CA ASN A 45 87.32 35.65 -92.15
C ASN A 45 86.70 35.54 -90.75
N LYS A 46 86.85 34.40 -90.07
CA LYS A 46 86.28 34.18 -88.73
C LYS A 46 86.97 35.07 -87.69
N LEU A 47 88.30 35.21 -87.77
CA LEU A 47 89.09 36.10 -86.92
C LEU A 47 88.68 37.56 -87.09
N TYR A 48 88.50 38.00 -88.33
CA TYR A 48 88.04 39.36 -88.63
C TYR A 48 86.65 39.64 -88.03
N GLN A 49 85.70 38.70 -88.19
CA GLN A 49 84.34 38.84 -87.67
C GLN A 49 84.27 38.94 -86.14
N LEU A 50 85.20 38.28 -85.43
CA LEU A 50 85.25 38.22 -83.98
C LEU A 50 86.01 39.39 -83.34
N VAL A 51 87.16 39.79 -83.90
CA VAL A 51 88.01 40.84 -83.31
C VAL A 51 87.63 42.25 -83.76
N ARG A 52 87.13 42.39 -85.01
CA ARG A 52 86.66 43.64 -85.65
C ARG A 52 87.57 44.86 -85.40
N LYS A 53 88.90 44.69 -85.44
CA LYS A 53 89.91 45.76 -85.26
C LYS A 53 91.10 45.53 -86.19
N GLY A 54 91.56 46.56 -86.90
CA GLY A 54 92.76 46.51 -87.76
C GLY A 54 92.46 46.52 -89.27
N SER A 55 93.51 46.54 -90.09
CA SER A 55 93.41 46.53 -91.55
C SER A 55 93.00 45.16 -92.08
N MET A 56 92.50 45.12 -93.32
CA MET A 56 91.96 43.91 -93.96
C MET A 56 92.98 42.76 -94.09
N SER A 57 94.29 43.05 -94.08
CA SER A 57 95.38 42.08 -94.16
C SER A 57 95.87 41.53 -92.81
N ALA A 58 95.57 42.20 -91.70
CA ALA A 58 96.07 41.83 -90.36
C ALA A 58 95.64 40.43 -89.85
N PRO A 59 94.39 39.95 -90.10
CA PRO A 59 93.99 38.60 -89.68
C PRO A 59 94.75 37.47 -90.38
N ALA A 60 95.09 37.66 -91.66
CA ALA A 60 95.80 36.65 -92.45
C ALA A 60 97.28 36.55 -92.03
N GLU A 61 97.91 37.68 -91.73
CA GLU A 61 99.29 37.72 -91.23
C GLU A 61 99.42 37.10 -89.84
N ALA A 62 98.51 37.44 -88.91
CA ALA A 62 98.48 36.85 -87.57
C ALA A 62 98.19 35.34 -87.61
N LEU A 63 97.31 34.89 -88.52
CA LEU A 63 97.04 33.48 -88.74
C LEU A 63 98.27 32.72 -89.27
N ASN A 64 98.97 33.28 -90.27
CA ASN A 64 100.20 32.69 -90.80
C ASN A 64 101.30 32.60 -89.73
N LYS A 65 101.46 33.65 -88.93
CA LYS A 65 102.41 33.68 -87.81
C LYS A 65 102.04 32.66 -86.73
N PHE A 66 100.76 32.56 -86.36
CA PHE A 66 100.27 31.55 -85.41
C PHE A 66 100.55 30.11 -85.88
N TRP A 67 100.26 29.78 -87.14
CA TRP A 67 100.58 28.47 -87.70
C TRP A 67 102.09 28.24 -87.89
N GLY A 68 102.87 29.31 -88.06
CA GLY A 68 104.33 29.27 -88.01
C GLY A 68 104.83 28.87 -86.62
N ASP A 69 104.46 29.67 -85.61
CA ASP A 69 104.82 29.46 -84.20
C ASP A 69 104.36 28.09 -83.69
N LEU A 70 103.15 27.64 -84.07
CA LEU A 70 102.61 26.34 -83.66
C LEU A 70 103.38 25.18 -84.31
N ARG A 71 103.75 25.30 -85.60
CA ARG A 71 104.60 24.31 -86.28
C ARG A 71 106.01 24.28 -85.70
N GLU A 72 106.52 25.42 -85.25
CA GLU A 72 107.83 25.53 -84.61
C GLU A 72 107.82 24.91 -83.20
N LYS A 73 106.80 25.19 -82.38
CA LYS A 73 106.65 24.63 -81.03
C LYS A 73 106.24 23.16 -80.99
N SER A 74 105.51 22.67 -82.01
CA SER A 74 105.14 21.24 -82.13
C SER A 74 106.23 20.38 -82.78
N ARG A 75 107.27 21.00 -83.36
CA ARG A 75 108.50 20.28 -83.72
C ARG A 75 109.28 19.97 -82.45
N THR A 76 108.96 18.84 -81.81
CA THR A 76 109.94 18.11 -81.01
C THR A 76 111.02 17.57 -81.94
N ARG A 77 111.89 18.47 -82.40
CA ARG A 77 113.06 18.17 -83.23
C ARG A 77 114.13 17.62 -82.31
N ILE A 78 114.36 16.31 -82.38
CA ILE A 78 115.66 15.72 -82.03
C ILE A 78 116.62 16.14 -83.17
N GLU A 79 117.06 17.40 -83.15
CA GLU A 79 118.16 17.86 -84.00
C GLU A 79 119.44 17.79 -83.19
N HIS A 80 120.09 16.63 -83.24
CA HIS A 80 121.54 16.57 -83.09
C HIS A 80 122.13 16.54 -84.51
N PRO A 81 123.02 17.48 -84.91
CA PRO A 81 123.46 17.66 -86.30
C PRO A 81 124.15 16.44 -86.93
N ASP A 82 124.67 15.51 -86.12
CA ASP A 82 125.41 14.33 -86.57
C ASP A 82 124.67 12.99 -86.34
N LEU A 83 123.34 12.99 -86.17
CA LEU A 83 122.57 11.75 -86.01
C LEU A 83 121.99 11.26 -87.36
N PRO A 84 122.40 10.07 -87.86
CA PRO A 84 121.86 9.45 -89.07
C PRO A 84 120.32 9.42 -89.09
N GLU A 85 119.73 9.68 -90.25
CA GLU A 85 118.27 9.70 -90.47
C GLU A 85 117.58 8.40 -90.02
N GLU A 86 118.27 7.27 -90.17
CA GLU A 86 117.83 5.95 -89.72
C GLU A 86 117.58 5.90 -88.20
N LEU A 87 118.46 6.51 -87.39
CA LEU A 87 118.31 6.55 -85.93
C LEU A 87 117.17 7.47 -85.47
N LYS A 88 116.92 8.57 -86.19
CA LYS A 88 115.78 9.47 -85.92
C LYS A 88 114.45 8.77 -86.23
N ASN A 89 114.38 8.01 -87.32
CA ASN A 89 113.18 7.24 -87.68
C ASN A 89 112.90 6.12 -86.66
N LEU A 90 113.93 5.36 -86.26
CA LEU A 90 113.81 4.33 -85.23
C LEU A 90 113.37 4.90 -83.88
N ALA A 91 113.92 6.05 -83.47
CA ALA A 91 113.50 6.71 -82.24
C ALA A 91 112.04 7.21 -82.30
N GLY A 92 111.61 7.77 -83.43
CA GLY A 92 110.23 8.20 -83.65
C GLY A 92 109.24 7.03 -83.63
N GLU A 93 109.59 5.90 -84.24
CA GLU A 93 108.81 4.68 -84.24
C GLU A 93 108.71 4.06 -82.84
N LEU A 94 109.80 4.04 -82.07
CA LEU A 94 109.79 3.61 -80.67
C LEU A 94 108.92 4.50 -79.78
N VAL A 95 108.97 5.82 -79.94
CA VAL A 95 108.12 6.74 -79.18
C VAL A 95 106.65 6.58 -79.58
N ALA A 96 106.33 6.40 -80.87
CA ALA A 96 104.97 6.17 -81.33
C ALA A 96 104.39 4.83 -80.82
N THR A 97 105.20 3.76 -80.83
CA THR A 97 104.80 2.45 -80.29
C THR A 97 104.65 2.49 -78.76
N LEU A 98 105.55 3.15 -78.04
CA LEU A 98 105.41 3.37 -76.60
C LEU A 98 104.17 4.20 -76.26
N TRP A 99 103.89 5.26 -77.02
CA TRP A 99 102.71 6.11 -76.82
C TRP A 99 101.42 5.33 -77.08
N THR A 100 101.34 4.58 -78.19
CA THR A 100 100.16 3.77 -78.51
C THR A 100 99.95 2.65 -77.50
N SER A 101 101.03 1.99 -77.04
CA SER A 101 100.98 1.00 -75.97
C SER A 101 100.51 1.60 -74.63
N ALA A 102 101.07 2.75 -74.23
CA ALA A 102 100.65 3.44 -73.02
C ALA A 102 99.19 3.92 -73.09
N GLN A 103 98.76 4.42 -74.26
CA GLN A 103 97.38 4.85 -74.51
C GLN A 103 96.40 3.66 -74.45
N ALA A 104 96.79 2.49 -74.99
CA ALA A 104 96.00 1.27 -74.90
C ALA A 104 95.89 0.77 -73.45
N ALA A 105 97.01 0.71 -72.71
CA ALA A 105 97.02 0.32 -71.29
C ALA A 105 96.21 1.30 -70.41
N ALA A 106 96.25 2.60 -70.70
CA ALA A 106 95.44 3.61 -70.02
C ALA A 106 93.93 3.44 -70.33
N GLN A 107 93.57 3.10 -71.57
CA GLN A 107 92.18 2.82 -71.95
C GLN A 107 91.65 1.53 -71.30
N GLU A 108 92.48 0.49 -71.24
CA GLU A 108 92.15 -0.79 -70.60
C GLU A 108 91.95 -0.63 -69.09
N SER A 109 92.89 0.03 -68.39
CA SER A 109 92.76 0.32 -66.96
C SER A 109 91.54 1.19 -66.64
N LEU A 110 91.26 2.21 -67.47
CA LEU A 110 90.07 3.04 -67.32
C LEU A 110 88.77 2.25 -67.60
N ALA A 111 88.78 1.30 -68.54
CA ALA A 111 87.65 0.41 -68.77
C ALA A 111 87.43 -0.53 -67.58
N ALA A 112 88.51 -1.09 -67.01
CA ALA A 112 88.46 -1.93 -65.81
C ALA A 112 87.89 -1.15 -64.61
N HIS A 113 88.42 0.04 -64.31
CA HIS A 113 87.89 0.88 -63.22
C HIS A 113 86.45 1.31 -63.44
N ARG A 114 86.01 1.55 -64.69
CA ARG A 114 84.61 1.83 -65.00
C ARG A 114 83.73 0.61 -64.74
N ALA A 115 84.18 -0.59 -65.09
CA ALA A 115 83.45 -1.83 -64.83
C ALA A 115 83.33 -2.09 -63.32
N GLU A 116 84.42 -1.98 -62.58
CA GLU A 116 84.44 -2.10 -61.12
C GLU A 116 83.50 -1.08 -60.45
N ALA A 117 83.58 0.20 -60.85
CA ALA A 117 82.70 1.24 -60.30
C ALA A 117 81.23 0.99 -60.63
N GLN A 118 80.92 0.48 -61.82
CA GLN A 118 79.55 0.09 -62.20
C GLN A 118 79.05 -1.09 -61.36
N GLU A 119 79.90 -2.08 -61.10
CA GLU A 119 79.57 -3.20 -60.23
C GLU A 119 79.28 -2.73 -58.80
N PHE A 120 80.13 -1.88 -58.22
CA PHE A 120 79.89 -1.29 -56.89
C PHE A 120 78.57 -0.50 -56.83
N VAL A 121 78.25 0.28 -57.87
CA VAL A 121 76.98 1.02 -57.93
C VAL A 121 75.79 0.06 -58.02
N LEU A 122 75.88 -1.02 -58.78
CA LEU A 122 74.82 -2.03 -58.88
C LEU A 122 74.64 -2.76 -57.54
N GLN A 123 75.73 -3.18 -56.89
CA GLN A 123 75.69 -3.81 -55.57
C GLN A 123 75.09 -2.86 -54.51
N ALA A 124 75.52 -1.60 -54.48
CA ALA A 124 74.98 -0.60 -53.55
C ALA A 124 73.47 -0.34 -53.80
N LYS A 125 73.04 -0.28 -55.06
CA LYS A 125 71.61 -0.16 -55.39
C LYS A 125 70.81 -1.39 -54.98
N ALA A 126 71.35 -2.59 -55.16
CA ALA A 126 70.70 -3.83 -54.74
C ALA A 126 70.55 -3.89 -53.22
N MET A 127 71.61 -3.53 -52.46
CA MET A 127 71.57 -3.44 -51.00
C MET A 127 70.57 -2.38 -50.51
N ALA A 128 70.53 -1.20 -51.15
CA ALA A 128 69.56 -0.16 -50.81
C ALA A 128 68.12 -0.60 -51.09
N ALA A 129 67.87 -1.28 -52.21
CA ALA A 129 66.56 -1.82 -52.54
C ALA A 129 66.11 -2.89 -51.55
N ALA A 130 67.02 -3.80 -51.15
CA ALA A 130 66.74 -4.80 -50.12
C ALA A 130 66.41 -4.14 -48.77
N ALA A 131 67.21 -3.17 -48.32
CA ALA A 131 66.97 -2.46 -47.06
C ALA A 131 65.65 -1.68 -47.06
N ILE A 132 65.25 -1.11 -48.21
CA ILE A 132 63.94 -0.45 -48.36
C ILE A 132 62.81 -1.47 -48.27
N ALA A 133 62.94 -2.62 -48.95
CA ALA A 133 61.95 -3.69 -48.89
C ALA A 133 61.78 -4.21 -47.46
N ASP A 134 62.87 -4.51 -46.75
CA ASP A 134 62.85 -4.97 -45.36
C ASP A 134 62.17 -3.93 -44.46
N ARG A 135 62.56 -2.66 -44.56
CA ARG A 135 61.92 -1.56 -43.80
C ARG A 135 60.43 -1.48 -44.07
N ASP A 136 60.00 -1.63 -45.32
CA ASP A 136 58.58 -1.52 -45.68
C ASP A 136 57.79 -2.73 -45.15
N THR A 137 58.37 -3.94 -45.15
CA THR A 137 57.74 -5.11 -44.50
C THR A 137 57.59 -4.94 -42.99
N GLU A 138 58.64 -4.48 -42.30
CA GLU A 138 58.61 -4.20 -40.86
C GLU A 138 57.61 -3.09 -40.53
N ARG A 139 57.51 -2.06 -41.38
CA ARG A 139 56.53 -0.99 -41.21
C ARG A 139 55.10 -1.50 -41.32
N LEU A 140 54.82 -2.38 -42.28
CA LEU A 140 53.50 -2.98 -42.43
C LEU A 140 53.17 -3.89 -41.23
N ALA A 141 54.13 -4.70 -40.78
CA ALA A 141 53.97 -5.55 -39.59
C ALA A 141 53.68 -4.70 -38.34
N ALA A 142 54.44 -3.61 -38.12
CA ALA A 142 54.22 -2.69 -37.01
C ALA A 142 52.86 -1.98 -37.08
N GLN A 143 52.38 -1.65 -38.29
CA GLN A 143 51.05 -1.09 -38.48
C GLN A 143 49.95 -2.11 -38.14
N SER A 144 50.11 -3.37 -38.55
CA SER A 144 49.17 -4.46 -38.20
C SER A 144 49.11 -4.63 -36.69
N LEU A 145 50.25 -4.80 -36.03
CA LEU A 145 50.34 -4.96 -34.58
C LEU A 145 49.74 -3.78 -33.82
N LYS A 146 49.96 -2.54 -34.31
CA LYS A 146 49.35 -1.35 -33.70
C LYS A 146 47.82 -1.36 -33.84
N SER A 147 47.31 -1.87 -34.95
CA SER A 147 45.86 -1.99 -35.16
C SER A 147 45.25 -3.07 -34.26
N GLU A 148 45.90 -4.23 -34.14
CA GLU A 148 45.51 -5.32 -33.24
C GLU A 148 45.55 -4.88 -31.78
N LEU A 149 46.60 -4.14 -31.37
CA LEU A 149 46.71 -3.61 -30.01
C LEU A 149 45.58 -2.62 -29.67
N LYS A 150 45.17 -1.80 -30.64
CA LYS A 150 44.02 -0.90 -30.46
C LYS A 150 42.73 -1.69 -30.27
N VAL A 151 42.46 -2.67 -31.14
CA VAL A 151 41.28 -3.53 -31.04
C VAL A 151 41.25 -4.28 -29.71
N ALA A 152 42.38 -4.84 -29.28
CA ALA A 152 42.50 -5.49 -27.98
C ALA A 152 42.28 -4.50 -26.82
N GLY A 153 42.80 -3.28 -26.93
CA GLY A 153 42.57 -2.20 -25.96
C GLY A 153 41.09 -1.84 -25.83
N ASP A 154 40.40 -1.69 -26.95
CA ASP A 154 38.96 -1.40 -26.99
C ASP A 154 38.14 -2.55 -26.37
N GLN A 155 38.48 -3.80 -26.71
CA GLN A 155 37.85 -4.99 -26.10
C GLN A 155 38.06 -5.05 -24.59
N ILE A 156 39.26 -4.75 -24.09
CA ILE A 156 39.54 -4.69 -22.66
C ILE A 156 38.73 -3.58 -21.98
N SER A 157 38.54 -2.42 -22.64
CA SER A 157 37.71 -1.34 -22.10
C SER A 157 36.26 -1.78 -21.96
N ILE A 158 35.69 -2.38 -23.01
CA ILE A 158 34.31 -2.89 -23.01
C ILE A 158 34.12 -3.94 -21.91
N GLN A 159 35.04 -4.92 -21.82
CA GLN A 159 34.96 -5.96 -20.78
C GLN A 159 35.07 -5.39 -19.36
N ARG A 160 35.83 -4.30 -19.16
CA ARG A 160 35.92 -3.62 -17.86
C ARG A 160 34.62 -2.90 -17.51
N GLU A 161 33.98 -2.26 -18.48
CA GLU A 161 32.68 -1.62 -18.30
C GLU A 161 31.59 -2.65 -17.98
N GLU A 162 31.53 -3.77 -18.71
CA GLU A 162 30.62 -4.89 -18.43
C GLU A 162 30.87 -5.50 -17.05
N LEU A 163 32.14 -5.67 -16.66
CA LEU A 163 32.50 -6.18 -15.34
C LEU A 163 32.11 -5.19 -14.22
N ALA A 164 32.24 -3.89 -14.46
CA ALA A 164 31.80 -2.86 -13.50
C ALA A 164 30.27 -2.88 -13.36
N ALA A 165 29.54 -2.88 -14.47
CA ALA A 165 28.08 -2.93 -14.47
C ALA A 165 27.53 -4.20 -13.78
N THR A 166 28.14 -5.36 -14.05
CA THR A 166 27.74 -6.63 -13.41
C THR A 166 28.06 -6.65 -11.91
N LYS A 167 29.17 -6.06 -11.47
CA LYS A 167 29.50 -5.89 -10.04
C LYS A 167 28.52 -4.97 -9.34
N GLU A 168 28.18 -3.83 -9.94
CA GLU A 168 27.18 -2.90 -9.41
C GLU A 168 25.81 -3.58 -9.31
N ALA A 169 25.36 -4.25 -10.38
CA ALA A 169 24.12 -5.02 -10.37
C ALA A 169 24.13 -6.09 -9.26
N SER A 170 25.22 -6.85 -9.10
CA SER A 170 25.37 -7.85 -8.04
C SER A 170 25.31 -7.23 -6.65
N SER A 171 25.98 -6.10 -6.42
CA SER A 171 25.93 -5.38 -5.15
C SER A 171 24.52 -4.91 -4.82
N SER A 172 23.79 -4.38 -5.80
CA SER A 172 22.39 -3.93 -5.63
C SER A 172 21.42 -5.10 -5.37
N LEU A 173 21.69 -6.27 -5.94
CA LEU A 173 20.91 -7.47 -5.66
C LEU A 173 21.18 -8.00 -4.25
N LEU A 174 22.43 -7.92 -3.78
CA LEU A 174 22.79 -8.31 -2.40
C LEU A 174 22.14 -7.38 -1.37
N THR A 175 22.10 -6.07 -1.60
CA THR A 175 21.42 -5.14 -0.69
C THR A 175 19.91 -5.40 -0.65
N ARG A 176 19.27 -5.58 -1.81
CA ARG A 176 17.84 -5.94 -1.89
C ARG A 176 17.53 -7.28 -1.21
N LEU A 177 18.44 -8.25 -1.33
CA LEU A 177 18.29 -9.55 -0.65
C LEU A 177 18.36 -9.38 0.87
N ASP A 178 19.27 -8.55 1.36
CA ASP A 178 19.40 -8.28 2.80
C ASP A 178 18.16 -7.53 3.33
N GLU A 179 17.70 -6.49 2.64
CA GLU A 179 16.45 -5.79 2.95
C GLU A 179 15.25 -6.75 2.97
N ALA A 180 15.14 -7.63 1.98
CA ALA A 180 14.07 -8.64 1.92
C ALA A 180 14.14 -9.62 3.10
N LYS A 181 15.35 -10.05 3.51
CA LYS A 181 15.54 -10.91 4.69
C LYS A 181 15.16 -10.19 5.99
N GLN A 182 15.56 -8.93 6.15
CA GLN A 182 15.21 -8.12 7.31
C GLN A 182 13.69 -7.91 7.40
N ASN A 183 13.03 -7.61 6.27
CA ASN A 183 11.59 -7.47 6.18
C ASN A 183 10.87 -8.78 6.52
N ASN A 184 11.36 -9.92 6.02
CA ASN A 184 10.78 -11.23 6.34
C ASN A 184 10.90 -11.54 7.84
N ALA A 185 12.07 -11.29 8.45
CA ALA A 185 12.27 -11.46 9.89
C ALA A 185 11.37 -10.53 10.72
N ALA A 186 11.16 -9.29 10.28
CA ALA A 186 10.24 -8.36 10.93
C ALA A 186 8.79 -8.84 10.85
N LEU A 187 8.33 -9.30 9.68
CA LEU A 187 6.99 -9.87 9.50
C LEU A 187 6.78 -11.14 10.33
N GLN A 188 7.78 -12.01 10.42
CA GLN A 188 7.71 -13.20 11.29
C GLN A 188 7.53 -12.81 12.76
N ARG A 189 8.30 -11.83 13.26
CA ARG A 189 8.14 -11.32 14.63
C ARG A 189 6.76 -10.71 14.87
N GLN A 190 6.25 -9.92 13.92
CA GLN A 190 4.90 -9.34 14.01
C GLN A 190 3.82 -10.43 14.03
N LEU A 191 3.95 -11.46 13.20
CA LEU A 191 3.03 -12.59 13.15
C LEU A 191 3.06 -13.41 14.43
N GLU A 192 4.25 -13.66 15.01
CA GLU A 192 4.37 -14.30 16.31
C GLU A 192 3.75 -13.47 17.44
N ALA A 193 4.00 -12.15 17.45
CA ALA A 193 3.39 -11.25 18.43
C ALA A 193 1.86 -11.27 18.33
N ALA A 194 1.32 -11.12 17.11
CA ALA A 194 -0.12 -11.19 16.87
C ALA A 194 -0.70 -12.54 17.31
N ARG A 195 -0.01 -13.66 17.04
CA ARG A 195 -0.45 -14.99 17.52
C ARG A 195 -0.48 -15.08 19.05
N ARG A 196 0.51 -14.52 19.74
CA ARG A 196 0.54 -14.48 21.22
C ARG A 196 -0.61 -13.62 21.75
N ASP A 197 -0.85 -12.45 21.17
CA ASP A 197 -1.92 -11.56 21.57
C ASP A 197 -3.30 -12.19 21.34
N PHE A 198 -3.51 -12.83 20.17
CA PHE A 198 -4.74 -13.57 19.89
C PHE A 198 -4.97 -14.73 20.85
N ALA A 199 -3.92 -15.49 21.21
CA ALA A 199 -4.04 -16.56 22.19
C ALA A 199 -4.44 -16.00 23.57
N ALA A 200 -3.83 -14.90 24.00
CA ALA A 200 -4.17 -14.24 25.26
C ALA A 200 -5.62 -13.71 25.27
N GLU A 201 -6.10 -13.13 24.17
CA GLU A 201 -7.50 -12.71 24.04
C GLU A 201 -8.47 -13.89 24.02
N LEU A 202 -8.12 -15.01 23.36
CA LEU A 202 -8.93 -16.23 23.42
C LEU A 202 -9.03 -16.79 24.83
N ASP A 203 -7.93 -16.82 25.58
CA ASP A 203 -7.93 -17.27 26.98
C ASP A 203 -8.80 -16.37 27.87
N LYS A 204 -8.74 -15.04 27.68
CA LYS A 204 -9.63 -14.09 28.38
C LYS A 204 -11.10 -14.35 28.05
N LEU A 205 -11.43 -14.58 26.77
CA LEU A 205 -12.81 -14.87 26.35
C LEU A 205 -13.29 -16.20 26.93
N HIS A 206 -12.46 -17.25 26.95
CA HIS A 206 -12.79 -18.52 27.58
C HIS A 206 -13.04 -18.35 29.09
N ALA A 207 -12.18 -17.63 29.80
CA ALA A 207 -12.36 -17.36 31.23
C ALA A 207 -13.64 -16.55 31.50
N ALA A 208 -13.94 -15.54 30.69
CA ALA A 208 -15.17 -14.76 30.79
C ALA A 208 -16.43 -15.61 30.54
N ALA A 209 -16.38 -16.49 29.53
CA ALA A 209 -17.47 -17.42 29.22
C ALA A 209 -17.70 -18.43 30.35
N GLN A 210 -16.63 -19.00 30.92
CA GLN A 210 -16.73 -19.90 32.07
C GLN A 210 -17.36 -19.20 33.28
N LEU A 211 -16.93 -17.97 33.59
CA LEU A 211 -17.49 -17.19 34.69
C LEU A 211 -18.97 -16.84 34.45
N ALA A 212 -19.36 -16.52 33.22
CA ALA A 212 -20.75 -16.26 32.85
C ALA A 212 -21.62 -17.52 33.02
N GLU A 213 -21.12 -18.68 32.58
CA GLU A 213 -21.78 -19.98 32.74
C GLU A 213 -21.93 -20.35 34.23
N GLU A 214 -20.90 -20.16 35.05
CA GLU A 214 -20.96 -20.40 36.49
C GLU A 214 -22.00 -19.49 37.18
N ARG A 215 -22.03 -18.21 36.82
CA ARG A 215 -23.06 -17.27 37.31
C ARG A 215 -24.45 -17.72 36.87
N SER A 216 -24.64 -18.10 35.61
CA SER A 216 -25.90 -18.61 35.08
C SER A 216 -26.38 -19.83 35.87
N ARG A 217 -25.52 -20.84 36.04
CA ARG A 217 -25.81 -22.04 36.86
C ARG A 217 -26.14 -21.70 38.31
N SER A 218 -25.43 -20.75 38.91
CA SER A 218 -25.73 -20.30 40.27
C SER A 218 -27.10 -19.63 40.35
N THR A 219 -27.45 -18.79 39.38
CA THR A 219 -28.77 -18.14 39.33
C THR A 219 -29.89 -19.15 39.07
N GLU A 220 -29.68 -20.12 38.19
CA GLU A 220 -30.62 -21.20 37.91
C GLU A 220 -30.89 -22.03 39.17
N ARG A 221 -29.84 -22.46 39.89
CA ARG A 221 -29.98 -23.17 41.17
C ARG A 221 -30.79 -22.39 42.19
N ARG A 222 -30.52 -21.08 42.33
CA ARG A 222 -31.28 -20.22 43.24
C ARG A 222 -32.75 -20.12 42.82
N MET A 223 -33.03 -19.93 41.54
CA MET A 223 -34.39 -19.87 41.00
C MET A 223 -35.16 -21.19 41.23
N LEU A 224 -34.50 -22.34 41.08
CA LEU A 224 -35.10 -23.64 41.37
C LEU A 224 -35.44 -23.79 42.86
N LEU A 225 -34.54 -23.39 43.76
CA LEU A 225 -34.80 -23.41 45.20
C LEU A 225 -35.94 -22.47 45.60
N ASP A 226 -35.99 -21.26 45.03
CA ASP A 226 -37.07 -20.31 45.29
C ASP A 226 -38.40 -20.84 44.71
N MET A 227 -38.40 -21.47 43.53
CA MET A 227 -39.58 -22.14 42.97
C MET A 227 -40.08 -23.28 43.87
N ASP A 228 -39.18 -24.10 44.43
CA ASP A 228 -39.56 -25.17 45.35
C ASP A 228 -40.11 -24.60 46.67
N ARG A 229 -39.52 -23.51 47.20
CA ARG A 229 -40.06 -22.80 48.36
C ARG A 229 -41.48 -22.30 48.10
N GLU A 230 -41.70 -21.63 46.97
CA GLU A 230 -43.03 -21.15 46.56
C GLU A 230 -44.02 -22.31 46.37
N ARG A 231 -43.60 -23.43 45.76
CA ARG A 231 -44.43 -24.66 45.67
C ARG A 231 -44.81 -25.21 47.04
N THR A 232 -43.88 -25.22 47.99
CA THR A 232 -44.20 -25.68 49.37
C THR A 232 -45.11 -24.71 50.11
N ALA A 233 -44.94 -23.40 49.91
CA ALA A 233 -45.79 -22.36 50.52
C ALA A 233 -47.21 -22.42 49.95
N THR A 234 -47.35 -22.51 48.62
CA THR A 234 -48.65 -22.68 47.96
C THR A 234 -49.35 -23.97 48.40
N ALA A 235 -48.62 -25.10 48.52
CA ALA A 235 -49.19 -26.34 49.03
C ALA A 235 -49.66 -26.25 50.50
N LYS A 236 -48.98 -25.48 51.36
CA LYS A 236 -49.42 -25.23 52.74
C LYS A 236 -50.66 -24.35 52.78
N LEU A 237 -50.66 -23.23 52.06
CA LEU A 237 -51.81 -22.34 51.95
C LEU A 237 -53.03 -23.06 51.39
N GLN A 238 -52.86 -23.92 50.38
CA GLN A 238 -53.95 -24.73 49.85
C GLN A 238 -54.56 -25.64 50.93
N LYS A 239 -53.73 -26.30 51.75
CA LYS A 239 -54.22 -27.12 52.87
C LYS A 239 -54.95 -26.29 53.93
N GLU A 240 -54.47 -25.08 54.22
CA GLU A 240 -55.14 -24.16 55.16
C GLU A 240 -56.50 -23.70 54.61
N VAL A 241 -56.58 -23.37 53.32
CA VAL A 241 -57.85 -23.03 52.65
C VAL A 241 -58.81 -24.21 52.67
N ASP A 242 -58.35 -25.42 52.35
CA ASP A 242 -59.18 -26.63 52.39
C ASP A 242 -59.67 -26.93 53.83
N ALA A 243 -58.82 -26.73 54.84
CA ALA A 243 -59.16 -26.90 56.25
C ALA A 243 -60.19 -25.87 56.73
N LEU A 244 -59.99 -24.59 56.45
CA LEU A 244 -60.94 -23.51 56.75
C LEU A 244 -62.27 -23.71 55.99
N GLY A 245 -62.21 -24.20 54.76
CA GLY A 245 -63.37 -24.60 53.98
C GLY A 245 -64.15 -25.72 54.67
N ALA A 246 -63.46 -26.77 55.14
CA ALA A 246 -64.09 -27.87 55.86
C ALA A 246 -64.68 -27.43 57.22
N GLU A 247 -63.98 -26.56 57.95
CA GLU A 247 -64.46 -25.99 59.22
C GLU A 247 -65.69 -25.11 59.02
N SER A 248 -65.67 -24.20 58.04
CA SER A 248 -66.81 -23.35 57.72
C SER A 248 -68.03 -24.17 57.29
N LEU A 249 -67.84 -25.24 56.51
CA LEU A 249 -68.91 -26.17 56.14
C LEU A 249 -69.47 -26.90 57.36
N ARG A 250 -68.61 -27.40 58.27
CA ARG A 250 -69.05 -28.03 59.53
C ARG A 250 -69.85 -27.06 60.39
N ALA A 251 -69.35 -25.83 60.56
CA ALA A 251 -70.04 -24.79 61.31
C ALA A 251 -71.39 -24.45 60.67
N ALA A 252 -71.46 -24.31 59.34
CA ALA A 252 -72.71 -24.07 58.63
C ALA A 252 -73.74 -25.21 58.83
N ILE A 253 -73.30 -26.47 58.76
CA ILE A 253 -74.14 -27.64 59.06
C ILE A 253 -74.61 -27.60 60.51
N GLN A 254 -73.74 -27.26 61.45
CA GLN A 254 -74.10 -27.18 62.88
C GLN A 254 -75.10 -26.06 63.15
N HIS A 255 -74.85 -24.85 62.66
CA HIS A 255 -75.80 -23.74 62.75
C HIS A 255 -77.13 -24.05 62.06
N ARG A 256 -77.12 -24.78 60.94
CA ARG A 256 -78.35 -25.26 60.29
C ARG A 256 -79.12 -26.21 61.21
N LYS A 257 -78.43 -27.14 61.89
CA LYS A 257 -79.07 -28.05 62.86
C LYS A 257 -79.64 -27.28 64.05
N GLU A 258 -78.86 -26.38 64.64
CA GLU A 258 -79.30 -25.50 65.74
C GLU A 258 -80.51 -24.67 65.33
N PHE A 259 -80.48 -24.04 64.15
CA PHE A 259 -81.59 -23.30 63.59
C PHE A 259 -82.85 -24.17 63.45
N ASN A 260 -82.72 -25.39 62.90
CA ASN A 260 -83.85 -26.31 62.79
C ASN A 260 -84.41 -26.69 64.17
N THR A 261 -83.55 -26.94 65.16
CA THR A 261 -84.01 -27.24 66.53
C THR A 261 -84.72 -26.05 67.17
N LEU A 262 -84.18 -24.84 67.02
CA LEU A 262 -84.83 -23.61 67.49
C LEU A 262 -86.17 -23.39 66.79
N GLN A 263 -86.23 -23.60 65.47
CA GLN A 263 -87.47 -23.52 64.71
C GLN A 263 -88.52 -24.53 65.20
N GLN A 264 -88.11 -25.76 65.52
CA GLN A 264 -88.98 -26.77 66.12
C GLN A 264 -89.48 -26.34 67.50
N THR A 265 -88.59 -25.93 68.41
CA THR A 265 -88.98 -25.48 69.77
C THR A 265 -89.89 -24.24 69.75
N LEU A 266 -89.69 -23.34 68.79
CA LEU A 266 -90.58 -22.20 68.54
C LEU A 266 -91.95 -22.66 68.04
N GLY A 267 -91.99 -23.64 67.14
CA GLY A 267 -93.22 -24.29 66.69
C GLY A 267 -93.99 -24.92 67.85
N ASP A 268 -93.31 -25.72 68.67
CA ASP A 268 -93.88 -26.35 69.87
C ASP A 268 -94.40 -25.31 70.86
N SER A 269 -93.65 -24.23 71.08
CA SER A 269 -94.04 -23.13 71.97
C SER A 269 -95.26 -22.38 71.44
N ARG A 270 -95.32 -22.09 70.13
CA ARG A 270 -96.51 -21.49 69.49
C ARG A 270 -97.73 -22.40 69.60
N GLN A 271 -97.56 -23.71 69.41
CA GLN A 271 -98.64 -24.69 69.60
C GLN A 271 -99.13 -24.71 71.05
N LYS A 272 -98.21 -24.75 72.03
CA LYS A 272 -98.56 -24.65 73.46
C LYS A 272 -99.26 -23.34 73.78
N ASN A 273 -98.80 -22.23 73.23
CA ASN A 273 -99.44 -20.93 73.44
C ASN A 273 -100.85 -20.92 72.86
N GLY A 274 -101.05 -21.45 71.65
CA GLY A 274 -102.38 -21.63 71.07
C GLY A 274 -103.28 -22.57 71.89
N GLN A 275 -102.73 -23.64 72.48
CA GLN A 275 -103.47 -24.51 73.42
C GLN A 275 -103.87 -23.75 74.69
N LEU A 276 -102.97 -22.95 75.26
CA LEU A 276 -103.24 -22.13 76.45
C LEU A 276 -104.23 -21.01 76.15
N GLU A 277 -104.12 -20.32 75.01
CA GLU A 277 -105.10 -19.33 74.55
C GLU A 277 -106.47 -19.98 74.34
N GLY A 278 -106.54 -21.16 73.73
CA GLY A 278 -107.78 -21.93 73.60
C GLY A 278 -108.36 -22.35 74.97
N ALA A 279 -107.53 -22.80 75.90
CA ALA A 279 -107.94 -23.12 77.26
C ALA A 279 -108.42 -21.87 78.02
N LEU A 280 -107.72 -20.73 77.88
CA LEU A 280 -108.10 -19.45 78.44
C LEU A 280 -109.45 -19.02 77.88
N GLN A 281 -109.67 -19.13 76.57
CA GLN A 281 -110.94 -18.79 75.94
C GLN A 281 -112.08 -19.73 76.40
N ALA A 282 -111.79 -21.02 76.61
CA ALA A 282 -112.74 -21.95 77.23
C ALA A 282 -113.07 -21.56 78.68
N VAL A 283 -112.08 -21.14 79.47
CA VAL A 283 -112.30 -20.64 80.84
C VAL A 283 -113.07 -19.31 80.83
N THR A 284 -112.75 -18.37 79.95
CA THR A 284 -113.46 -17.09 79.82
C THR A 284 -114.92 -17.32 79.40
N THR A 285 -115.17 -18.19 78.42
CA THR A 285 -116.55 -18.54 78.04
C THR A 285 -117.29 -19.26 79.17
N SER A 286 -116.62 -20.11 79.95
CA SER A 286 -117.19 -20.70 81.17
C SER A 286 -117.48 -19.64 82.24
N LEU A 287 -116.60 -18.64 82.41
CA LEU A 287 -116.78 -17.55 83.34
C LEU A 287 -117.95 -16.65 82.91
N ASP A 288 -118.05 -16.33 81.63
CA ASP A 288 -119.16 -15.56 81.05
C ASP A 288 -120.49 -16.31 81.23
N ARG A 289 -120.49 -17.62 81.02
CA ARG A 289 -121.65 -18.48 81.29
C ARG A 289 -122.02 -18.50 82.76
N ALA A 290 -121.05 -18.66 83.66
CA ALA A 290 -121.27 -18.60 85.10
C ALA A 290 -121.77 -17.21 85.53
N ASN A 291 -121.25 -16.12 84.95
CA ASN A 291 -121.72 -14.75 85.21
C ASN A 291 -123.15 -14.54 84.72
N LEU A 292 -123.52 -15.09 83.56
CA LEU A 292 -124.90 -15.11 83.06
C LEU A 292 -125.83 -15.88 84.02
N GLU A 293 -125.42 -17.05 84.47
CA GLU A 293 -126.14 -17.86 85.46
C GLU A 293 -126.29 -17.10 86.79
N THR A 294 -125.22 -16.44 87.25
CA THR A 294 -125.25 -15.62 88.48
C THR A 294 -126.21 -14.44 88.33
N LYS A 295 -126.20 -13.74 87.19
CA LYS A 295 -127.17 -12.66 86.89
C LYS A 295 -128.60 -13.20 86.84
N GLN A 296 -128.83 -14.38 86.28
CA GLN A 296 -130.15 -15.03 86.27
C GLN A 296 -130.62 -15.39 87.68
N ILE A 297 -129.75 -15.96 88.53
CA ILE A 297 -130.06 -16.26 89.93
C ILE A 297 -130.34 -14.97 90.71
N GLN A 298 -129.58 -13.90 90.47
CA GLN A 298 -129.81 -12.59 91.08
C GLN A 298 -131.19 -12.03 90.70
N ALA A 299 -131.59 -12.17 89.43
CA ALA A 299 -132.91 -11.76 88.95
C ALA A 299 -134.04 -12.59 89.60
N GLN A 300 -133.86 -13.92 89.70
CA GLN A 300 -134.81 -14.79 90.39
C GLN A 300 -134.93 -14.46 91.88
N LEU A 301 -133.83 -14.11 92.54
CA LEU A 301 -133.83 -13.69 93.94
C LEU A 301 -134.59 -12.37 94.12
N ASN A 302 -134.38 -11.40 93.23
CA ASN A 302 -135.10 -10.13 93.23
C ASN A 302 -136.62 -10.31 92.99
N ASP A 303 -137.01 -11.22 92.09
CA ASP A 303 -138.43 -11.55 91.88
C ASP A 303 -139.05 -12.23 93.12
N SER A 304 -138.33 -13.14 93.77
CA SER A 304 -138.81 -13.81 94.99
C SER A 304 -138.94 -12.84 96.19
N THR A 305 -138.05 -11.86 96.29
CA THR A 305 -138.12 -10.81 97.32
C THR A 305 -139.27 -9.84 97.03
N ALA A 306 -139.54 -9.51 95.77
CA ALA A 306 -140.73 -8.75 95.37
C ALA A 306 -142.04 -9.49 95.72
N GLN A 307 -142.10 -10.81 95.48
CA GLN A 307 -143.24 -11.66 95.89
C GLN A 307 -143.42 -11.69 97.41
N THR A 308 -142.32 -11.77 98.16
CA THR A 308 -142.36 -11.77 99.64
C THR A 308 -142.85 -10.44 100.20
N MET A 309 -142.51 -9.32 99.55
CA MET A 309 -143.01 -7.99 99.92
C MET A 309 -144.51 -7.83 99.63
N SER A 310 -145.04 -8.43 98.55
CA SER A 310 -146.49 -8.38 98.28
C SER A 310 -147.31 -9.24 99.23
N TYR A 311 -146.79 -10.38 99.69
CA TYR A 311 -147.45 -11.18 100.73
C TYR A 311 -147.43 -10.47 102.10
N ARG A 312 -146.37 -9.73 102.42
CA ARG A 312 -146.32 -8.91 103.64
C ARG A 312 -147.34 -7.77 103.63
N SER A 313 -147.49 -7.05 102.52
CA SER A 313 -148.49 -5.97 102.45
C SER A 313 -149.93 -6.49 102.54
N GLN A 314 -150.21 -7.66 101.93
CA GLN A 314 -151.52 -8.32 102.05
C GLN A 314 -151.85 -8.77 103.49
N ALA A 315 -150.84 -9.16 104.27
CA ALA A 315 -151.02 -9.55 105.67
C ALA A 315 -151.26 -8.34 106.60
N GLU A 316 -150.72 -7.16 106.27
CA GLU A 316 -150.94 -5.92 107.02
C GLU A 316 -152.35 -5.34 106.79
N ASP A 317 -152.87 -5.44 105.57
CA ASP A 317 -154.23 -4.99 105.24
C ASP A 317 -155.33 -5.84 105.90
N LEU A 318 -155.13 -7.16 105.99
CA LEU A 318 -156.04 -8.06 106.70
C LEU A 318 -156.04 -7.82 108.22
N ARG A 319 -154.92 -7.36 108.80
CA ARG A 319 -154.86 -6.97 110.22
C ARG A 319 -155.64 -5.69 110.51
N ARG A 320 -155.56 -4.68 109.63
CA ARG A 320 -156.33 -3.43 109.77
C ARG A 320 -157.84 -3.67 109.71
N GLN A 321 -158.30 -4.53 108.80
CA GLN A 321 -159.73 -4.88 108.66
C GLN A 321 -160.30 -5.61 109.90
N TRP A 322 -159.46 -6.34 110.64
CA TRP A 322 -159.87 -7.03 111.87
C TRP A 322 -160.00 -6.07 113.07
N GLU A 323 -159.17 -5.03 113.15
CA GLU A 323 -159.22 -4.05 114.25
C GLU A 323 -160.42 -3.09 114.14
N GLU A 324 -160.85 -2.73 112.93
CA GLU A 324 -162.03 -1.87 112.70
C GLU A 324 -163.37 -2.55 113.07
N THR A 325 -163.48 -3.86 112.86
CA THR A 325 -164.69 -4.63 113.20
C THR A 325 -164.85 -4.87 114.72
N GLN A 326 -163.75 -4.92 115.46
CA GLN A 326 -163.72 -5.01 116.93
C GLN A 326 -164.19 -3.71 117.63
N GLN A 327 -163.92 -2.53 117.06
CA GLN A 327 -164.30 -1.24 117.66
C GLN A 327 -165.79 -0.91 117.50
N LEU A 328 -166.44 -1.37 116.43
CA LEU A 328 -167.88 -1.17 116.20
C LEU A 328 -168.75 -2.04 117.12
N LEU A 329 -168.27 -3.22 117.52
CA LEU A 329 -168.99 -4.13 118.42
C LEU A 329 -169.03 -3.62 119.89
N LYS A 330 -168.01 -2.88 120.33
CA LYS A 330 -167.97 -2.25 121.67
C LYS A 330 -168.94 -1.07 121.83
N LYS A 331 -169.42 -0.46 120.74
CA LYS A 331 -170.42 0.63 120.80
C LYS A 331 -171.87 0.12 120.92
N ALA A 332 -172.11 -1.19 120.85
CA ALA A 332 -173.45 -1.79 120.86
C ALA A 332 -173.98 -2.26 122.24
N GLN A 333 -173.27 -2.02 123.36
CA GLN A 333 -173.59 -2.65 124.66
C GLN A 333 -173.69 -1.72 125.89
N ALA A 334 -174.05 -0.43 125.74
CA ALA A 334 -174.38 0.41 126.90
C ALA A 334 -175.76 1.10 126.77
N THR A 335 -176.74 0.41 127.37
CA THR A 335 -177.94 0.91 128.07
C THR A 335 -179.19 1.38 127.30
N LYS A 336 -180.22 0.53 127.37
CA LYS A 336 -181.61 0.92 127.71
C LYS A 336 -182.09 0.08 128.91
N ALA A 337 -182.97 0.68 129.73
CA ALA A 337 -184.06 0.07 130.55
C ALA A 337 -183.93 0.16 132.12
N PRO A 338 -185.02 -0.02 132.92
CA PRO A 338 -185.78 1.07 133.60
C PRO A 338 -186.30 0.76 135.05
N GLU A 339 -187.10 1.70 135.63
CA GLU A 339 -188.17 1.66 136.69
C GLU A 339 -188.19 0.64 137.87
N ARG A 340 -188.29 1.15 139.14
CA ARG A 340 -189.42 0.92 140.10
C ARG A 340 -189.21 1.49 141.54
N ARG A 341 -190.18 2.31 141.97
CA ARG A 341 -191.00 2.32 143.23
C ARG A 341 -190.46 1.87 144.61
N GLN A 342 -190.73 2.76 145.59
CA GLN A 342 -191.47 2.62 146.88
C GLN A 342 -190.75 2.92 148.24
N ARG A 343 -191.18 4.04 148.86
CA ARG A 343 -191.80 4.22 150.19
C ARG A 343 -191.03 4.04 151.53
N ARG A 344 -191.23 5.11 152.36
CA ARG A 344 -191.20 5.29 153.83
C ARG A 344 -189.79 5.40 154.44
N LEU A 345 -189.44 6.40 155.25
CA LEU A 345 -190.18 7.38 156.06
C LEU A 345 -189.95 8.83 155.62
#